data_AF-A0A151NVY4-F1
#
_entry.id   AF-A0A151NVY4-F1
#
_cell.length_a   1.000
_cell.length_b   1.000
_cell.length_c   1.000
_cell.angle_alpha   90.00
_cell.angle_beta   90.00
_cell.angle_gamma   90.00
#
_symmetry.space_group_name_H-M   'P 1'
#
loop_
_entity.id
_entity.type
_entity.pdbx_description
1 polymer ?
#
loop_
_entity_poly.entity_id
_entity_poly.type
_entity_poly.pdbx_seq_one_letter_code
_entity_poly.pdbx_strand_id
1 'polypeptide(L)'
;MLQRLLPFTQYEGSAVRRRGVVGTIRNCCFEHCSHEWLLSDEVDILPFLLLPLAGPEEFPEEEMERLPVDLQYLPPEKQREKEPDIRKMLLETIMLLTATKPGRCLVKEKGTYLILRELHRWEPEPHVRAACEKLIQVLIGDEPGPGMENLLEGPWPSLGPGGAQL
;
A
#
# COMPACT_ATOMS: atom_id res chain seq x y z
N MET A 1 -4.90 0.78 19.85
CA MET A 1 -4.43 2.19 19.78
C MET A 1 -4.33 2.66 18.33
N LEU A 2 -3.65 1.93 17.44
CA LEU A 2 -3.49 2.27 16.02
C LEU A 2 -4.82 2.50 15.27
N GLN A 3 -5.82 1.63 15.45
CA GLN A 3 -7.15 1.76 14.84
C GLN A 3 -7.81 3.14 15.06
N ARG A 4 -7.59 3.77 16.23
CA ARG A 4 -8.15 5.10 16.53
C ARG A 4 -7.51 6.22 15.71
N LEU A 5 -6.33 5.97 15.13
CA LEU A 5 -5.65 6.92 14.25
C LEU A 5 -6.07 6.78 12.79
N LEU A 6 -6.56 5.61 12.37
CA LEU A 6 -6.82 5.30 10.97
C LEU A 6 -7.79 6.29 10.28
N PRO A 7 -8.91 6.73 10.90
CA PRO A 7 -9.79 7.70 10.25
C PRO A 7 -9.12 9.06 9.99
N PHE A 8 -8.02 9.37 10.68
CA PHE A 8 -7.30 10.63 10.51
C PHE A 8 -6.37 10.65 9.29
N THR A 9 -6.25 9.55 8.52
CA THR A 9 -5.58 9.57 7.21
C THR A 9 -6.26 10.51 6.22
N GLN A 10 -7.53 10.87 6.45
CA GLN A 10 -8.33 11.77 5.62
C GLN A 10 -8.80 13.04 6.35
N TYR A 11 -8.19 13.38 7.49
CA TYR A 11 -8.60 14.56 8.25
C TYR A 11 -8.43 15.86 7.44
N GLU A 12 -9.54 16.42 6.94
CA GLU A 12 -9.53 17.55 6.00
C GLU A 12 -8.90 18.81 6.60
N GLY A 13 -9.11 19.04 7.90
CA GLY A 13 -8.67 20.27 8.58
C GLY A 13 -7.17 20.44 8.77
N SER A 14 -6.34 19.42 8.48
CA SER A 14 -4.89 19.55 8.64
C SER A 14 -4.07 18.51 7.87
N ALA A 15 -3.37 18.95 6.84
CA ALA A 15 -2.35 18.15 6.16
C ALA A 15 -1.24 17.67 7.11
N VAL A 16 -0.86 18.49 8.10
CA VAL A 16 0.14 18.13 9.11
C VAL A 16 -0.30 16.91 9.92
N ARG A 17 -1.57 16.85 10.34
CA ARG A 17 -2.11 15.69 11.06
C ARG A 17 -2.15 14.46 10.19
N ARG A 18 -2.63 14.57 8.94
CA ARG A 18 -2.63 13.45 7.99
C ARG A 18 -1.23 12.90 7.78
N ARG A 19 -0.25 13.76 7.51
CA ARG A 19 1.17 13.41 7.37
C ARG A 19 1.72 12.72 8.64
N GLY A 20 1.43 13.24 9.83
CA GLY A 20 1.85 12.61 11.09
C GLY A 20 1.23 11.22 11.31
N VAL A 21 -0.06 11.07 11.00
CA VAL A 21 -0.79 9.80 11.12
C VAL A 21 -0.27 8.77 10.13
N VAL A 22 -0.16 9.12 8.84
CA VAL A 22 0.39 8.22 7.81
C VAL A 22 1.82 7.85 8.13
N GLY A 23 2.65 8.79 8.61
CA GLY A 23 4.01 8.51 9.06
C GLY A 23 4.05 7.53 10.25
N THR A 24 3.13 7.68 11.21
CA THR A 24 3.01 6.75 12.34
C THR A 24 2.62 5.35 11.87
N ILE A 25 1.64 5.25 10.97
CA ILE A 25 1.23 3.96 10.37
C ILE A 25 2.40 3.33 9.62
N ARG A 26 3.07 4.09 8.76
CA ARG A 26 4.25 3.62 8.01
C ARG A 26 5.33 3.07 8.94
N ASN A 27 5.57 3.74 10.06
CA ASN A 27 6.55 3.28 11.05
C ASN A 27 6.18 1.91 11.65
N CYS A 28 4.89 1.65 11.90
CA CYS A 28 4.43 0.33 12.34
C CYS A 28 4.62 -0.74 11.26
N CYS A 29 4.54 -0.38 9.97
CA CYS A 29 4.71 -1.31 8.87
C CYS A 29 6.18 -1.75 8.63
N PHE A 30 7.16 -1.22 9.36
CA PHE A 30 8.52 -1.78 9.33
C PHE A 30 8.64 -3.11 10.09
N GLU A 31 7.69 -3.45 10.97
CA GLU A 31 7.66 -4.72 11.67
C GLU A 31 6.95 -5.78 10.81
N HIS A 32 7.72 -6.54 10.01
CA HIS A 32 7.18 -7.47 9.01
C HIS A 32 6.30 -8.57 9.63
N CYS A 33 6.66 -9.04 10.83
CA CYS A 33 5.89 -10.05 11.55
C CYS A 33 4.46 -9.59 11.90
N SER A 34 4.20 -8.29 11.86
CA SER A 34 2.87 -7.73 12.16
C SER A 34 2.00 -7.54 10.92
N HIS A 35 2.50 -7.75 9.69
CA HIS A 35 1.77 -7.42 8.45
C HIS A 35 0.46 -8.18 8.31
N GLU A 36 0.45 -9.49 8.60
CA GLU A 36 -0.77 -10.29 8.54
C GLU A 36 -1.83 -9.78 9.53
N TRP A 37 -1.42 -9.45 10.76
CA TRP A 37 -2.31 -8.86 11.76
C TRP A 37 -2.84 -7.48 11.35
N LEU A 38 -1.97 -6.61 10.82
CA LEU A 38 -2.35 -5.27 10.34
C LEU A 38 -3.34 -5.33 9.17
N LEU A 39 -3.23 -6.34 8.31
CA LEU A 39 -4.10 -6.55 7.13
C LEU A 39 -5.37 -7.35 7.45
N SER A 40 -5.38 -8.08 8.57
CA SER A 40 -6.53 -8.86 9.06
C SER A 40 -7.71 -7.97 9.45
N ASP A 41 -8.89 -8.57 9.57
CA ASP A 41 -10.12 -7.89 9.96
C ASP A 41 -10.07 -7.26 11.37
N GLU A 42 -9.09 -7.64 12.20
CA GLU A 42 -8.91 -7.01 13.50
C GLU A 42 -8.49 -5.54 13.38
N VAL A 43 -7.60 -5.22 12.44
CA VAL A 43 -7.08 -3.85 12.25
C VAL A 43 -7.63 -3.21 10.98
N ASP A 44 -7.81 -4.04 9.93
CA ASP A 44 -8.26 -3.70 8.60
C ASP A 44 -7.66 -2.38 8.09
N ILE A 45 -6.32 -2.33 8.04
CA ILE A 45 -5.61 -1.07 7.77
C ILE A 45 -5.72 -0.61 6.30
N LEU A 46 -5.90 -1.57 5.39
CA LEU A 46 -5.76 -1.34 3.95
C LEU A 46 -6.77 -0.32 3.39
N PRO A 47 -8.08 -0.37 3.72
CA PRO A 47 -9.05 0.62 3.26
C PRO A 47 -8.65 2.05 3.63
N PHE A 48 -8.13 2.28 4.84
CA PHE A 48 -7.70 3.61 5.30
C PHE A 48 -6.45 4.14 4.59
N LEU A 49 -5.64 3.26 3.99
CA LEU A 49 -4.50 3.63 3.16
C LEU A 49 -4.92 3.88 1.70
N LEU A 50 -5.90 3.14 1.20
CA LEU A 50 -6.39 3.23 -0.19
C LEU A 50 -7.41 4.35 -0.39
N LEU A 51 -8.26 4.64 0.58
CA LEU A 51 -9.33 5.63 0.44
C LEU A 51 -8.81 7.05 0.15
N PRO A 52 -7.70 7.54 0.74
CA PRO A 52 -7.09 8.80 0.32
C PRO A 52 -6.50 8.76 -1.11
N LEU A 53 -6.21 7.57 -1.65
CA LEU A 53 -5.67 7.38 -3.02
C LEU A 53 -6.77 7.21 -4.08
N ALA A 54 -7.99 6.86 -3.66
CA ALA A 54 -9.14 6.66 -4.53
C ALA A 54 -9.78 7.99 -4.99
N GLY A 55 -10.22 8.03 -6.25
CA GLY A 55 -11.01 9.12 -6.82
C GLY A 55 -12.48 8.72 -6.99
N PRO A 56 -13.24 9.46 -7.81
CA PRO A 56 -14.66 9.21 -8.06
C PRO A 56 -14.89 8.20 -9.19
N GLU A 57 -13.91 7.35 -9.50
CA GLU A 57 -14.02 6.42 -10.61
C GLU A 57 -15.06 5.33 -10.34
N GLU A 58 -15.85 5.00 -11.36
CA GLU A 58 -16.78 3.88 -11.34
C GLU A 58 -16.10 2.61 -11.86
N PHE A 59 -16.33 1.50 -11.17
CA PHE A 59 -15.84 0.18 -11.55
C PHE A 59 -17.02 -0.71 -11.97
N PRO A 60 -16.82 -1.67 -12.90
CA PRO A 60 -17.80 -2.72 -13.16
C PRO A 60 -18.18 -3.47 -11.88
N GLU A 61 -19.40 -4.00 -11.81
CA GLU A 61 -19.93 -4.68 -10.62
C GLU A 61 -19.00 -5.80 -10.11
N GLU A 62 -18.47 -6.62 -11.02
CA GLU A 62 -17.50 -7.70 -10.70
C GLU A 62 -16.18 -7.16 -10.08
N GLU A 63 -15.72 -5.99 -10.50
CA GLU A 63 -14.55 -5.33 -9.91
C GLU A 63 -14.90 -4.69 -8.56
N MET A 64 -16.12 -4.16 -8.42
CA MET A 64 -16.62 -3.52 -7.20
C MET A 64 -16.74 -4.50 -6.03
N GLU A 65 -17.23 -5.72 -6.28
CA GLU A 65 -17.36 -6.78 -5.27
C GLU A 65 -16.02 -7.17 -4.62
N ARG A 66 -14.89 -6.90 -5.30
CA ARG A 66 -13.54 -7.19 -4.80
C ARG A 66 -12.97 -6.09 -3.90
N LEU A 67 -13.54 -4.89 -3.95
CA LEU A 67 -13.09 -3.76 -3.15
C LEU A 67 -13.62 -3.87 -1.72
N PRO A 68 -12.86 -3.41 -0.71
CA PRO A 68 -13.38 -3.17 0.63
C PRO A 68 -14.60 -2.26 0.58
N VAL A 69 -15.56 -2.48 1.50
CA VAL A 69 -16.85 -1.76 1.53
C VAL A 69 -16.68 -0.23 1.50
N ASP A 70 -15.71 0.31 2.23
CA ASP A 70 -15.46 1.76 2.29
C ASP A 70 -14.94 2.38 0.98
N LEU A 71 -14.50 1.54 0.03
CA LEU A 71 -14.03 1.93 -1.30
C LEU A 71 -15.08 1.73 -2.38
N GLN A 72 -16.21 1.12 -2.05
CA GLN A 72 -17.28 0.87 -3.01
C GLN A 72 -18.17 2.11 -3.17
N TYR A 73 -18.62 2.34 -4.41
CA TYR A 73 -19.60 3.38 -4.76
C TYR A 73 -19.28 4.77 -4.16
N LEU A 74 -18.03 5.20 -4.32
CA LEU A 74 -17.58 6.51 -3.85
C LEU A 74 -18.38 7.64 -4.52
N PRO A 75 -18.71 8.73 -3.80
CA PRO A 75 -19.49 9.83 -4.35
C PRO A 75 -18.69 10.57 -5.44
N PRO A 76 -19.36 11.26 -6.38
CA PRO A 76 -18.70 12.00 -7.45
C PRO A 76 -17.81 13.15 -6.94
N GLU A 77 -18.08 13.66 -5.75
CA GLU A 77 -17.26 14.68 -5.09
C GLU A 77 -15.98 14.11 -4.44
N LYS A 78 -15.79 12.78 -4.45
CA LYS A 78 -14.63 12.13 -3.84
C LYS A 78 -13.34 12.61 -4.49
N GLN A 79 -12.52 13.29 -3.70
CA GLN A 79 -11.19 13.72 -4.10
C GLN A 79 -10.11 12.84 -3.50
N ARG A 80 -9.03 12.66 -4.25
CA ARG A 80 -7.77 12.11 -3.76
C ARG A 80 -7.11 13.09 -2.79
N GLU A 81 -6.21 12.56 -1.96
CA GLU A 81 -5.32 13.37 -1.15
C GLU A 81 -4.60 14.41 -2.02
N LYS A 82 -4.58 15.66 -1.57
CA LYS A 82 -4.07 16.80 -2.33
C LYS A 82 -2.54 16.90 -2.25
N GLU A 83 -1.98 16.52 -1.10
CA GLU A 83 -0.54 16.61 -0.84
C GLU A 83 0.21 15.43 -1.48
N PRO A 84 1.10 15.67 -2.46
CA PRO A 84 1.76 14.60 -3.19
C PRO A 84 2.70 13.75 -2.32
N ASP A 85 3.32 14.35 -1.31
CA ASP A 85 4.19 13.62 -0.41
C ASP A 85 3.40 12.69 0.53
N ILE A 86 2.15 13.02 0.89
CA ILE A 86 1.24 12.10 1.60
C ILE A 86 0.84 10.95 0.67
N ARG A 87 0.46 11.23 -0.58
CA ARG A 87 0.14 10.18 -1.58
C ARG A 87 1.30 9.19 -1.73
N LYS A 88 2.53 9.71 -1.89
CA LYS A 88 3.74 8.88 -1.96
C LYS A 88 3.95 8.06 -0.68
N MET A 89 3.76 8.66 0.50
CA MET A 89 3.94 7.95 1.77
C MET A 89 2.92 6.82 1.93
N LEU A 90 1.67 7.01 1.49
CA LEU A 90 0.65 5.96 1.47
C LEU A 90 1.06 4.81 0.56
N LEU A 91 1.52 5.11 -0.67
CA LEU A 91 2.03 4.10 -1.61
C LEU A 91 3.21 3.32 -1.05
N GLU A 92 4.17 3.99 -0.42
CA GLU A 92 5.30 3.33 0.24
C GLU A 92 4.86 2.49 1.44
N THR A 93 3.83 2.90 2.17
CA THR A 93 3.29 2.14 3.29
C THR A 93 2.65 0.85 2.81
N ILE A 94 1.88 0.90 1.71
CA ILE A 94 1.30 -0.30 1.08
C ILE A 94 2.43 -1.18 0.53
N MET A 95 3.47 -0.60 -0.07
CA MET A 95 4.66 -1.34 -0.51
C MET A 95 5.31 -2.14 0.64
N LEU A 96 5.46 -1.53 1.83
CA LEU A 96 5.96 -2.26 3.00
C LEU A 96 5.07 -3.45 3.35
N LEU A 97 3.75 -3.27 3.35
CA LEU A 97 2.79 -4.36 3.60
C LEU A 97 2.84 -5.48 2.54
N THR A 98 3.45 -5.24 1.38
CA THR A 98 3.69 -6.26 0.34
C THR A 98 5.07 -6.92 0.43
N ALA A 99 5.85 -6.65 1.48
CA ALA A 99 7.17 -7.26 1.66
C ALA A 99 7.09 -8.78 1.80
N THR A 100 6.10 -9.28 2.55
CA THR A 100 5.89 -10.71 2.78
C THR A 100 4.91 -11.31 1.78
N LYS A 101 5.04 -12.61 1.51
CA LYS A 101 4.10 -13.36 0.65
C LYS A 101 2.64 -13.25 1.14
N PRO A 102 2.31 -13.51 2.42
CA PRO A 102 0.94 -13.32 2.90
C PRO A 102 0.44 -11.88 2.69
N GLY A 103 1.30 -10.89 2.95
CA GLY A 103 0.98 -9.49 2.71
C GLY A 103 0.65 -9.18 1.25
N ARG A 104 1.47 -9.68 0.30
CA ARG A 104 1.17 -9.57 -1.14
C ARG A 104 -0.17 -10.18 -1.49
N CYS A 105 -0.45 -11.41 -1.04
CA CYS A 105 -1.71 -12.10 -1.31
C CYS A 105 -2.90 -11.28 -0.83
N LEU A 106 -2.91 -10.87 0.44
CA LEU A 106 -4.01 -10.10 1.04
C LEU A 106 -4.23 -8.74 0.34
N VAL A 107 -3.15 -8.02 0.02
CA VAL A 107 -3.25 -6.73 -0.70
C VAL A 107 -3.77 -6.91 -2.13
N LYS A 108 -3.36 -7.98 -2.83
CA LYS A 108 -3.87 -8.32 -4.18
C LYS A 108 -5.34 -8.73 -4.15
N GLU A 109 -5.75 -9.52 -3.16
CA GLU A 109 -7.12 -10.04 -3.01
C GLU A 109 -8.14 -8.92 -2.78
N LYS A 110 -7.81 -7.92 -1.97
CA LYS A 110 -8.65 -6.73 -1.65
C LYS A 110 -8.73 -5.68 -2.79
N GLY A 111 -8.50 -6.09 -4.05
CA GLY A 111 -8.73 -5.22 -5.22
C GLY A 111 -7.79 -4.01 -5.35
N THR A 112 -6.67 -3.95 -4.61
CA THR A 112 -5.76 -2.78 -4.58
C THR A 112 -5.31 -2.31 -5.96
N TYR A 113 -5.06 -3.24 -6.89
CA TYR A 113 -4.65 -2.92 -8.26
C TYR A 113 -5.65 -1.99 -8.97
N LEU A 114 -6.95 -2.14 -8.72
CA LEU A 114 -8.00 -1.33 -9.35
C LEU A 114 -7.86 0.15 -8.99
N ILE A 115 -7.66 0.43 -7.69
CA ILE A 115 -7.43 1.78 -7.18
C ILE A 115 -6.13 2.36 -7.74
N LEU A 116 -5.05 1.57 -7.74
CA LEU A 116 -3.75 2.04 -8.21
C LEU A 116 -3.70 2.28 -9.73
N ARG A 117 -4.43 1.49 -10.52
CA ARG A 117 -4.56 1.68 -11.98
C ARG A 117 -5.12 3.06 -12.31
N GLU A 118 -6.20 3.46 -11.64
CA GLU A 118 -6.80 4.78 -11.86
C GLU A 118 -5.96 5.90 -11.22
N LEU A 119 -5.37 5.68 -10.04
CA LEU A 119 -4.41 6.62 -9.46
C LEU A 119 -3.25 6.89 -10.41
N HIS A 120 -2.63 5.86 -10.99
CA HIS A 120 -1.49 6.00 -11.90
C HIS A 120 -1.84 6.83 -13.14
N ARG A 121 -3.05 6.64 -13.72
CA ARG A 121 -3.53 7.43 -14.86
C ARG A 121 -3.76 8.90 -14.50
N TRP A 122 -4.28 9.16 -13.31
CA TRP A 122 -4.60 10.50 -12.83
C TRP A 122 -3.38 11.27 -12.30
N GLU A 123 -2.44 10.60 -11.62
CA GLU A 123 -1.40 11.21 -10.78
C GLU A 123 -0.51 12.19 -11.56
N PRO A 124 -0.55 13.51 -11.29
CA PRO A 124 0.24 14.48 -12.03
C PRO A 124 1.73 14.46 -11.67
N GLU A 125 2.10 14.03 -10.46
CA GLU A 125 3.47 14.15 -9.96
C GLU A 125 4.34 12.95 -10.38
N PRO A 126 5.43 13.15 -11.16
CA PRO A 126 6.23 12.04 -11.69
C PRO A 126 6.80 11.10 -10.62
N HIS A 127 7.22 11.65 -9.48
CA HIS A 127 7.83 10.89 -8.39
C HIS A 127 6.80 10.05 -7.62
N VAL A 128 5.54 10.51 -7.54
CA VAL A 128 4.43 9.74 -6.96
C VAL A 128 3.99 8.66 -7.94
N ARG A 129 3.87 9.02 -9.23
CA ARG A 129 3.52 8.08 -10.30
C ARG A 129 4.51 6.91 -10.37
N ALA A 130 5.82 7.19 -10.26
CA ALA A 130 6.85 6.15 -10.22
C ALA A 130 6.75 5.23 -8.99
N ALA A 131 6.35 5.77 -7.82
CA ALA A 131 6.10 4.94 -6.63
C ALA A 131 4.87 4.05 -6.83
N CYS A 132 3.82 4.58 -7.46
CA CYS A 132 2.60 3.84 -7.82
C CYS A 132 2.91 2.71 -8.80
N GLU A 133 3.69 2.99 -9.86
CA GLU A 133 4.08 2.01 -10.87
C GLU A 133 4.86 0.84 -10.25
N LYS A 134 5.82 1.11 -9.36
CA LYS A 134 6.55 0.07 -8.63
C LYS A 134 5.62 -0.84 -7.83
N LEU A 135 4.63 -0.25 -7.13
CA LEU A 135 3.66 -1.04 -6.36
C LEU A 135 2.78 -1.88 -7.28
N ILE A 136 2.30 -1.31 -8.39
CA ILE A 136 1.55 -2.05 -9.40
C ILE A 136 2.36 -3.26 -9.91
N GLN A 137 3.65 -3.08 -10.21
CA GLN A 137 4.54 -4.16 -10.66
C GLN A 137 4.60 -5.32 -9.64
N VAL A 138 4.65 -5.03 -8.34
CA VAL A 138 4.60 -6.05 -7.28
C VAL A 138 3.24 -6.77 -7.25
N LEU A 139 2.14 -6.04 -7.48
CA LEU A 139 0.79 -6.62 -7.46
C LEU A 139 0.50 -7.52 -8.66
N ILE A 140 0.96 -7.14 -9.86
CA ILE A 140 0.73 -7.92 -11.08
C ILE A 140 1.81 -8.97 -11.34
N GLY A 141 2.99 -8.84 -10.72
CA GLY A 141 4.09 -9.77 -10.89
C GLY A 141 3.84 -11.14 -10.27
N ASP A 142 4.52 -12.14 -10.81
CA ASP A 142 4.53 -13.50 -10.26
C ASP A 142 5.11 -13.52 -8.85
N GLU A 143 4.64 -14.48 -8.06
CA GLU A 143 5.15 -14.69 -6.71
C GLU A 143 6.63 -15.13 -6.77
N PRO A 144 7.53 -14.51 -5.98
CA PRO A 144 8.93 -14.92 -5.93
C PRO A 144 9.12 -16.41 -5.60
N GLY A 145 10.23 -16.98 -6.07
CA GLY A 145 10.59 -18.37 -5.81
C GLY A 145 10.86 -18.66 -4.32
N PRO A 146 10.95 -19.95 -3.94
CA PRO A 146 11.23 -20.35 -2.55
C PRO A 146 12.49 -19.68 -1.99
N GLY A 147 12.43 -19.18 -0.75
CA GLY A 147 13.51 -18.43 -0.11
C GLY A 147 13.50 -16.91 -0.35
N MET A 148 12.49 -16.39 -1.07
CA MET A 148 12.25 -14.96 -1.29
C MET A 148 10.86 -14.53 -0.77
N GLU A 149 10.36 -15.22 0.26
CA GLU A 149 9.04 -14.97 0.83
C GLU A 149 8.95 -13.56 1.42
N ASN A 150 10.04 -13.05 1.99
CA ASN A 150 10.17 -11.67 2.45
C ASN A 150 11.19 -10.91 1.57
N LEU A 151 10.70 -9.94 0.80
CA LEU A 151 11.50 -9.11 -0.11
C LEU A 151 12.50 -8.20 0.61
N LEU A 152 12.32 -7.99 1.91
CA LEU A 152 13.20 -7.15 2.75
C LEU A 152 14.26 -7.97 3.50
N GLU A 153 14.12 -9.30 3.53
CA GLU A 153 15.00 -10.24 4.24
C GLU A 153 15.62 -11.29 3.30
N GLY A 154 15.65 -11.01 1.99
CA GLY A 154 16.28 -11.89 1.01
C GLY A 154 17.70 -12.27 1.43
N PRO A 155 18.19 -13.46 1.05
CA PRO A 155 19.50 -13.92 1.46
C PRO A 155 20.52 -12.83 1.11
N TRP A 156 21.18 -12.30 2.15
CA TRP A 156 22.42 -11.57 1.97
C TRP A 156 23.24 -12.37 0.98
N PRO A 157 23.85 -11.76 -0.07
CA PRO A 157 24.70 -12.53 -0.97
C PRO A 157 25.77 -13.13 -0.09
N SER A 158 25.62 -14.42 0.21
CA SER A 158 26.60 -15.17 0.95
C SER A 158 27.85 -15.03 0.10
N LEU A 159 28.82 -14.27 0.58
CA LEU A 159 30.18 -14.37 0.08
C LEU A 159 30.50 -15.86 0.17
N GLY A 160 30.41 -16.54 -0.98
CA GLY A 160 30.79 -17.93 -1.07
C GLY A 160 32.23 -18.06 -0.57
N PRO A 161 32.61 -19.21 0.02
CA PRO A 161 33.95 -19.42 0.47
C PRO A 161 34.86 -19.54 -0.76
N GLY A 162 35.35 -18.40 -1.26
CA GLY A 162 36.14 -18.37 -2.49
C GLY A 162 36.81 -17.03 -2.82
N GLY A 163 36.74 -16.04 -1.92
CA GLY A 163 37.32 -14.71 -2.13
C GLY A 163 38.54 -14.43 -1.26
N ALA A 164 39.46 -15.38 -1.13
CA ALA A 164 40.77 -15.13 -0.56
C ALA A 164 41.80 -16.03 -1.25
N GLN A 165 42.47 -15.48 -2.27
CA GLN A 165 43.85 -15.81 -2.62
C GLN A 165 44.41 -14.83 -3.66
N LEU A 166 45.39 -14.06 -3.17
CA LEU A 166 46.49 -13.36 -3.85
C LEU A 166 46.17 -12.21 -4.81
#